data_AF-A0A355F2U8-F1
#
_entry.id   AF-A0A355F2U8-F1
#
_cell.length_a   1.000
_cell.length_b   1.000
_cell.length_c   1.000
_cell.angle_alpha   90.00
_cell.angle_beta   90.00
_cell.angle_gamma   90.00
#
_symmetry.space_group_name_H-M   'P 1'
#
loop_
_entity.id
_entity.type
_entity.pdbx_description
1 polymer ?
#
loop_
_entity_poly.entity_id
_entity_poly.type
_entity_poly.pdbx_seq_one_letter_code
_entity_poly.pdbx_strand_id
1 'polypeptide(L)'
;MGTTNTINVTACDNQLLICATQSGLSYAIVDLNSGFGNPVDATINIVAGAYQGGYYGNNVNGGSLPPGTVALPAGTYDLTCIGIDWGGPFQITFTVNGVQYGSSTSSYPPVEDIGVLWSTGTTPITITVS
;
A
#
# COMPACT_ATOMS: atom_id res chain seq x y z
N MET A 1 4.20 -8.75 24.03
CA MET A 1 3.28 -8.88 22.89
C MET A 1 3.90 -8.06 21.77
N GLY A 2 4.20 -8.67 20.63
CA GLY A 2 4.84 -7.98 19.51
C GLY A 2 4.01 -6.79 19.05
N THR A 3 4.65 -5.71 18.63
CA THR A 3 3.97 -4.56 18.02
C THR A 3 3.43 -4.97 16.66
N THR A 4 2.11 -5.15 16.54
CA THR A 4 1.46 -5.37 15.25
C THR A 4 1.45 -4.06 14.47
N ASN A 5 2.08 -4.05 13.29
CA ASN A 5 1.94 -2.91 12.38
C ASN A 5 0.72 -3.14 11.50
N THR A 6 0.02 -2.07 11.13
CA THR A 6 -1.17 -2.17 10.29
C THR A 6 -1.06 -1.16 9.14
N ILE A 7 -1.37 -1.63 7.94
CA ILE A 7 -1.55 -0.79 6.75
C ILE A 7 -3.03 -0.79 6.43
N ASN A 8 -3.66 0.38 6.35
CA ASN A 8 -5.06 0.48 5.89
C ASN A 8 -5.09 1.28 4.59
N VAL A 9 -5.65 0.71 3.52
CA VAL A 9 -5.88 1.42 2.27
C VAL A 9 -7.35 1.83 2.24
N THR A 10 -7.59 3.14 2.13
CA THR A 10 -8.94 3.74 2.18
C THR A 10 -9.36 4.39 0.88
N ALA A 11 -8.41 4.60 -0.04
CA ALA A 11 -8.71 4.94 -1.43
C ALA A 11 -7.64 4.35 -2.35
N CYS A 12 -8.09 3.71 -3.42
CA CYS A 12 -7.25 3.28 -4.52
C CYS A 12 -8.10 3.35 -5.80
N ASP A 13 -7.69 4.20 -6.74
CA ASP A 13 -8.13 4.20 -8.13
C ASP A 13 -6.84 4.11 -8.94
N ASN A 14 -6.68 3.01 -9.67
CA ASN A 14 -5.47 2.40 -10.24
C ASN A 14 -4.76 1.41 -9.29
N GLN A 15 -3.47 1.60 -8.94
CA GLN A 15 -2.74 0.58 -8.16
C GLN A 15 -1.78 1.16 -7.12
N LEU A 16 -1.75 0.51 -5.95
CA LEU A 16 -0.79 0.74 -4.88
C LEU A 16 0.10 -0.50 -4.71
N LEU A 17 1.41 -0.31 -4.84
CA LEU A 17 2.42 -1.28 -4.42
C LEU A 17 3.15 -0.77 -3.17
N ILE A 18 3.41 -1.65 -2.20
CA ILE A 18 4.27 -1.34 -1.05
C ILE A 18 5.33 -2.43 -0.91
N CYS A 19 6.59 -2.00 -0.87
CA CYS A 19 7.74 -2.86 -0.61
C CYS A 19 8.36 -2.51 0.75
N ALA A 20 8.51 -3.51 1.62
CA ALA A 20 9.31 -3.39 2.83
C ALA A 20 10.77 -3.71 2.50
N THR A 21 11.69 -2.83 2.87
CA THR A 21 13.12 -2.95 2.56
C THR A 21 13.95 -2.85 3.84
N GLN A 22 14.99 -3.67 3.93
CA GLN A 22 16.04 -3.55 4.95
C GLN A 22 17.39 -3.90 4.32
N SER A 23 18.48 -3.78 5.06
CA SER A 23 19.80 -4.10 4.52
C SER A 23 19.84 -5.53 3.96
N GLY A 24 20.14 -5.64 2.66
CA GLY A 24 20.34 -6.91 1.97
C GLY A 24 19.08 -7.63 1.46
N LEU A 25 17.87 -7.10 1.69
CA LEU A 25 16.64 -7.75 1.23
C LEU A 25 15.41 -6.81 1.12
N SER A 26 14.43 -7.25 0.33
CA SER A 26 13.15 -6.56 0.17
C SER A 26 12.00 -7.55 0.02
N TYR A 27 10.80 -7.12 0.40
CA TYR A 27 9.55 -7.89 0.31
C TYR A 27 8.45 -7.02 -0.28
N ALA A 28 7.78 -7.51 -1.32
CA ALA A 28 6.55 -6.88 -1.82
C ALA A 28 5.38 -7.26 -0.90
N ILE A 29 4.95 -6.34 -0.04
CA ILE A 29 4.00 -6.65 1.03
C ILE A 29 2.56 -6.27 0.69
N VAL A 30 2.35 -5.35 -0.26
CA VAL A 30 1.03 -4.98 -0.75
C VAL A 30 1.09 -4.81 -2.26
N ASP A 31 0.13 -5.41 -2.95
CA ASP A 31 -0.25 -5.13 -4.33
C ASP A 31 -1.78 -5.02 -4.38
N LEU A 32 -2.28 -3.79 -4.47
CA LEU A 32 -3.72 -3.50 -4.45
C LEU A 32 -4.12 -2.70 -5.67
N ASN A 33 -5.07 -3.24 -6.42
CA ASN A 33 -5.64 -2.67 -7.63
C ASN A 33 -7.10 -2.31 -7.37
N SER A 34 -7.55 -1.14 -7.80
CA SER A 34 -8.97 -0.74 -7.74
C SER A 34 -9.25 0.26 -8.86
N GLY A 35 -10.52 0.47 -9.19
CA GLY A 35 -10.91 1.21 -10.39
C GLY A 35 -12.32 1.78 -10.29
N PHE A 36 -12.66 2.70 -11.19
CA PHE A 36 -14.02 3.20 -11.40
C PHE A 36 -14.67 3.78 -10.13
N GLY A 37 -13.88 4.36 -9.23
CA GLY A 37 -14.38 4.89 -7.95
C GLY A 37 -14.97 3.83 -7.01
N ASN A 38 -14.63 2.54 -7.18
CA ASN A 38 -15.06 1.49 -6.25
C ASN A 38 -14.55 1.79 -4.82
N PRO A 39 -15.36 1.52 -3.78
CA PRO A 39 -14.95 1.77 -2.40
C PRO A 39 -13.80 0.84 -2.01
N VAL A 40 -12.80 1.39 -1.33
CA VAL A 40 -11.62 0.65 -0.86
C VAL A 40 -11.55 0.73 0.66
N ASP A 41 -11.54 -0.44 1.31
CA ASP A 41 -11.32 -0.60 2.75
C ASP A 41 -10.53 -1.90 2.97
N ALA A 42 -9.22 -1.84 2.74
CA ALA A 42 -8.34 -2.99 2.90
C ALA A 42 -7.47 -2.81 4.15
N THR A 43 -7.56 -3.76 5.08
CA THR A 43 -6.70 -3.82 6.28
C THR A 43 -5.65 -4.91 6.11
N ILE A 44 -4.37 -4.56 6.23
CA ILE A 44 -3.24 -5.49 6.13
C ILE A 44 -2.46 -5.45 7.45
N ASN A 45 -2.42 -6.56 8.16
CA ASN A 45 -1.63 -6.72 9.38
C ASN A 45 -0.24 -7.26 9.06
N ILE A 46 0.80 -6.61 9.58
CA ILE A 46 2.17 -7.08 9.49
C ILE A 46 2.56 -7.74 10.82
N VAL A 47 2.96 -9.00 10.74
CA VAL A 47 3.29 -9.85 11.90
C VAL A 47 4.69 -10.46 11.75
N ALA A 48 5.30 -10.83 12.88
CA ALA A 48 6.55 -11.57 12.87
C ALA A 48 6.36 -13.00 12.33
N GLY A 49 7.21 -13.41 11.39
CA GLY A 49 7.21 -14.77 10.85
C GLY A 49 8.05 -14.93 9.58
N ALA A 50 8.11 -16.14 9.02
CA ALA A 50 8.72 -16.34 7.71
C ALA A 50 7.85 -15.71 6.62
N TYR A 51 8.44 -14.94 5.71
CA TYR A 51 7.71 -14.35 4.59
C TYR A 51 7.16 -15.42 3.65
N GLN A 52 5.85 -15.35 3.36
CA GLN A 52 5.12 -16.31 2.51
C GLN A 52 4.46 -15.63 1.29
N GLY A 53 4.73 -14.34 1.06
CA GLY A 53 4.04 -13.52 0.07
C GLY A 53 3.36 -12.30 0.70
N GLY A 54 3.07 -11.31 -0.16
CA GLY A 54 2.36 -10.10 0.22
C GLY A 54 0.85 -10.25 0.16
N TYR A 55 0.16 -9.17 0.53
CA TYR A 55 -1.27 -9.02 0.31
C TYR A 55 -1.53 -8.65 -1.15
N TYR A 56 -2.40 -9.42 -1.82
CA TYR A 56 -2.90 -9.10 -3.16
C TYR A 56 -4.39 -8.79 -3.09
N GLY A 57 -4.79 -7.61 -3.56
CA GLY A 57 -6.19 -7.16 -3.60
C GLY A 57 -6.57 -6.63 -4.97
N ASN A 58 -7.73 -7.06 -5.50
CA ASN A 58 -8.23 -6.54 -6.77
C ASN A 58 -9.72 -6.19 -6.66
N ASN A 59 -10.01 -4.90 -6.78
CA ASN A 59 -11.33 -4.30 -6.74
C ASN A 59 -11.62 -3.46 -8.00
N VAL A 60 -10.95 -3.75 -9.12
CA VAL A 60 -11.21 -3.02 -10.38
C VAL A 60 -12.65 -3.23 -10.84
N ASN A 61 -13.22 -4.42 -10.61
CA ASN A 61 -14.59 -4.76 -11.02
C ASN A 61 -15.59 -4.86 -9.84
N GLY A 62 -15.35 -4.14 -8.73
CA GLY A 62 -16.27 -4.13 -7.58
C GLY A 62 -16.23 -5.40 -6.71
N GLY A 63 -15.03 -5.94 -6.49
CA GLY A 63 -14.79 -7.11 -5.62
C GLY A 63 -14.67 -6.75 -4.13
N SER A 64 -14.69 -7.77 -3.27
CA SER A 64 -14.39 -7.59 -1.84
C SER A 64 -12.87 -7.55 -1.60
N LEU A 65 -12.42 -6.65 -0.72
CA LEU A 65 -11.04 -6.60 -0.23
C LEU A 65 -10.98 -7.10 1.23
N PRO A 66 -10.94 -8.42 1.47
CA PRO A 66 -10.91 -8.93 2.83
C PRO A 66 -9.62 -8.51 3.56
N PRO A 67 -9.64 -8.43 4.90
CA PRO A 67 -8.43 -8.20 5.68
C PRO A 67 -7.36 -9.27 5.41
N GLY A 68 -6.10 -8.83 5.35
CA GLY A 68 -4.95 -9.67 5.08
C GLY A 68 -3.95 -9.69 6.23
N THR A 69 -3.09 -10.70 6.25
CA THR A 69 -1.91 -10.76 7.13
C THR A 69 -0.68 -11.09 6.31
N VAL A 70 0.38 -10.31 6.49
CA VAL A 70 1.69 -10.51 5.87
C VAL A 70 2.71 -10.76 6.97
N ALA A 71 3.39 -11.89 6.90
CA ALA A 71 4.47 -12.22 7.82
C ALA A 71 5.81 -11.69 7.30
N LEU A 72 6.58 -11.03 8.14
CA LEU A 72 7.96 -10.61 7.87
C LEU A 72 8.89 -11.12 8.97
N PRO A 73 10.15 -11.46 8.67
CA PRO A 73 11.13 -11.71 9.71
C PRO A 73 11.22 -10.52 10.68
N ALA A 74 11.59 -10.79 11.94
CA ALA A 74 11.81 -9.73 12.89
C ALA A 74 12.90 -8.77 12.38
N GLY A 75 12.66 -7.47 12.48
CA GLY A 75 13.52 -6.47 11.87
C GLY A 75 12.84 -5.11 11.77
N THR A 76 13.63 -4.12 11.36
CA THR A 76 13.16 -2.77 11.06
C THR A 76 13.24 -2.56 9.57
N TYR A 77 12.13 -2.11 8.98
CA TYR A 77 11.98 -1.97 7.55
C TYR A 77 11.57 -0.54 7.19
N ASP A 78 12.17 -0.02 6.12
CA ASP A 78 11.66 1.16 5.43
C ASP A 78 10.69 0.73 4.33
N LEU A 79 9.58 1.45 4.21
CA LEU A 79 8.54 1.20 3.21
C LEU A 79 8.74 2.11 2.01
N THR A 80 8.89 1.49 0.84
CA THR A 80 8.78 2.17 -0.44
C THR A 80 7.35 1.97 -0.95
N CYS A 81 6.63 3.08 -1.09
CA CYS A 81 5.24 3.07 -1.56
C CYS A 81 5.17 3.67 -2.97
N ILE A 82 4.49 2.97 -3.86
CA ILE A 82 4.43 3.26 -5.29
C ILE A 82 2.96 3.29 -5.70
N GLY A 83 2.47 4.44 -6.15
CA GLY A 83 1.21 4.55 -6.86
C GLY A 83 1.46 4.40 -8.36
N ILE A 84 0.78 3.46 -9.02
CA ILE A 84 0.84 3.29 -10.47
C ILE A 84 -0.47 3.82 -11.05
N ASP A 85 -0.35 4.81 -11.93
CA ASP A 85 -1.46 5.40 -12.67
C ASP A 85 -1.52 4.75 -14.06
N TRP A 86 -2.64 4.11 -14.40
CA TRP A 86 -2.88 3.50 -15.72
C TRP A 86 -3.76 4.38 -16.63
N GLY A 87 -4.03 5.62 -16.22
CA GLY A 87 -4.96 6.56 -16.85
C GLY A 87 -6.28 6.68 -16.10
N GLY A 88 -7.07 7.70 -16.45
CA GLY A 88 -8.37 7.97 -15.82
C GLY A 88 -8.24 8.68 -14.46
N PRO A 89 -9.26 8.57 -13.59
CA PRO A 89 -9.16 9.07 -12.22
C PRO A 89 -8.06 8.33 -11.46
N PHE A 90 -7.21 9.08 -10.75
CA PHE A 90 -6.16 8.51 -9.91
C PHE A 90 -6.33 8.99 -8.47
N GLN A 91 -6.35 8.04 -7.54
CA GLN A 91 -6.38 8.36 -6.12
C GLN A 91 -5.70 7.26 -5.33
N ILE A 92 -4.76 7.63 -4.46
CA ILE A 92 -4.11 6.69 -3.54
C ILE A 92 -4.13 7.30 -2.15
N THR A 93 -4.79 6.63 -1.20
CA THR A 93 -4.77 7.01 0.22
C THR A 93 -4.67 5.77 1.07
N PHE A 94 -3.67 5.77 1.95
CA PHE A 94 -3.45 4.68 2.90
C PHE A 94 -2.89 5.22 4.20
N THR A 95 -2.91 4.41 5.24
CA THR A 95 -2.29 4.70 6.52
C THR A 95 -1.31 3.60 6.88
N VAL A 96 -0.22 3.95 7.56
CA VAL A 96 0.68 3.00 8.23
C VAL A 96 0.67 3.34 9.71
N ASN A 97 0.24 2.40 10.54
CA ASN A 97 0.08 2.59 11.99
C ASN A 97 -0.75 3.85 12.34
N GLY A 98 -1.77 4.16 11.53
CA GLY A 98 -2.64 5.32 11.70
C GLY A 98 -2.11 6.64 11.12
N VAL A 99 -0.86 6.69 10.63
CA VAL A 99 -0.31 7.86 9.93
C VAL A 99 -0.71 7.80 8.46
N GLN A 100 -1.34 8.84 7.93
CA GLN A 100 -1.83 8.87 6.55
C GLN A 100 -0.74 9.25 5.54
N TYR A 101 -0.79 8.59 4.38
CA TYR A 101 0.07 8.78 3.22
C TYR A 101 -0.73 8.70 1.92
N GLY A 102 -0.10 9.11 0.82
CA GLY A 102 -0.68 9.11 -0.52
C GLY A 102 -1.00 10.51 -1.05
N SER A 103 -1.65 10.55 -2.21
CA SER A 103 -2.07 11.78 -2.88
C SER A 103 -3.52 11.64 -3.33
N SER A 104 -4.32 12.67 -3.06
CA SER A 104 -5.65 12.85 -3.61
C SER A 104 -5.58 13.82 -4.79
N THR A 105 -5.00 13.41 -5.92
CA THR A 105 -5.05 14.21 -7.15
C THR A 105 -6.08 13.63 -8.10
N SER A 106 -7.35 13.88 -7.82
CA SER A 106 -8.38 13.77 -8.85
C SER A 106 -8.49 15.11 -9.56
N SER A 107 -7.57 15.43 -10.48
CA SER A 107 -7.91 16.46 -11.46
C SER A 107 -8.80 15.80 -12.50
N TYR A 108 -10.10 16.10 -12.42
CA TYR A 108 -11.02 15.93 -13.53
C TYR A 108 -11.08 17.28 -14.29
N PRO A 109 -10.87 17.34 -15.63
CA PRO A 109 -10.64 16.20 -16.52
C PRO A 109 -9.25 15.58 -16.30
N PRO A 110 -9.10 14.24 -16.46
CA PRO A 110 -7.85 13.55 -16.22
C PRO A 110 -6.79 14.11 -17.16
N VAL A 111 -5.74 14.68 -16.59
CA VAL A 111 -4.47 14.76 -17.33
C VAL A 111 -4.01 13.31 -17.42
N GLU A 112 -3.68 12.80 -18.61
CA GLU A 112 -3.25 11.41 -18.82
C GLU A 112 -1.85 11.17 -18.23
N ASP A 113 -1.69 11.40 -16.94
CA ASP A 113 -0.44 11.22 -16.21
C ASP A 113 -0.24 9.74 -15.89
N ILE A 114 -0.19 8.90 -16.94
CA ILE A 114 0.26 7.52 -16.83
C ILE A 114 1.68 7.55 -16.27
N GLY A 115 1.89 6.97 -15.10
CA GLY A 115 3.15 7.16 -14.40
C GLY A 115 3.22 6.54 -13.02
N VAL A 116 4.26 6.96 -12.30
CA VAL A 116 4.58 6.44 -10.97
C VAL A 116 4.63 7.60 -9.99
N LEU A 117 3.77 7.57 -8.98
CA LEU A 117 3.87 8.44 -7.81
C LEU A 117 4.69 7.74 -6.72
N TRP A 118 5.81 8.33 -6.35
CA TRP A 118 6.60 7.92 -5.18
C TRP A 118 6.10 8.67 -3.94
N SER A 119 6.19 8.05 -2.76
CA SER A 119 6.04 8.79 -1.51
C SER A 119 7.08 9.91 -1.45
N THR A 120 6.65 11.16 -1.61
CA THR A 120 7.50 12.37 -1.61
C THR A 120 7.85 12.85 -0.20
N GLY A 121 8.04 11.92 0.74
CA GLY A 121 8.43 12.23 2.12
C GLY A 121 9.94 12.39 2.23
N THR A 122 10.40 13.50 2.80
CA THR A 122 11.80 13.64 3.27
C THR A 122 12.11 12.73 4.46
N THR A 123 11.10 12.08 5.04
CA THR A 123 11.21 11.17 6.18
C THR A 123 10.81 9.75 5.73
N PRO A 124 11.66 8.74 5.96
CA PRO A 124 11.31 7.34 5.70
C PRO A 124 10.04 6.90 6.45
N ILE A 125 9.23 6.07 5.82
CA ILE A 125 8.12 5.38 6.47
C ILE A 125 8.71 4.09 7.06
N THR A 126 8.84 3.99 8.37
CA THR A 126 9.51 2.85 9.01
C THR A 126 8.52 2.03 9.84
N ILE A 127 8.63 0.70 9.76
CA ILE A 127 7.93 -0.25 10.64
C ILE A 127 8.94 -1.13 11.38
N THR A 128 8.58 -1.58 12.58
CA THR A 128 9.38 -2.55 13.35
C THR A 128 8.55 -3.79 13.64
N VAL A 129 9.06 -4.94 13.22
CA VAL A 129 8.43 -6.25 13.41
C VAL A 129 9.15 -6.95 14.56
N SER A 130 8.42 -7.24 15.64
CA SER A 130 8.94 -7.85 16.88
C SER A 130 8.07 -8.97 17.42
#